data_AF-A0AAU2YYW7-F1
#
_entry.id   AF-A0AAU2YYW7-F1
#
_cell.length_a   1.000
_cell.length_b   1.000
_cell.length_c   1.000
_cell.angle_alpha   90.00
_cell.angle_beta   90.00
_cell.angle_gamma   90.00
#
_symmetry.space_group_name_H-M   'P 1'
#
loop_
_entity.id
_entity.type
_entity.pdbx_description
1 polymer ?
#
loop_
_entity_poly.entity_id
_entity_poly.type
_entity_poly.pdbx_seq_one_letter_code
_entity_poly.pdbx_strand_id
1 'polypeptide(L)'
;MTSPLAPAAPLFRDPVHDGAADPTLIRDRESGDWWMFYTARRANLTTEGVGWVHGTDIGIATSADDGRTWTYRGIAQGLAHEPGRNTYWAPEILWHDGSYHMYVSYVPGVPTDWDADRHILHHTSRDLLNWRFESVLELSGDRVIDACVWPLPDGSWRMWHKDEADGNRIHAADSPDLFTWRPLGRALDDQAQEGPNVFSHHGSYWMVTDFWSGLLVYRSDDLTSWVRQDEPLLAGRGSRPGDEAIGHHAFALSQGDDAYLFYFTHPADGQRSCVQAAPLTVRDGRLCCERDAAFGLSLRADRTPALRGGDVPS
;
A
#
# COMPACT_ATOMS: atom_id res chain seq x y z
N MET A 1 2.24 23.40 23.03
CA MET A 1 2.20 22.51 21.84
C MET A 1 3.57 22.60 21.19
N THR A 2 4.37 21.55 21.27
CA THR A 2 5.63 21.45 20.54
C THR A 2 5.30 21.40 19.06
N SER A 3 5.91 22.24 18.23
CA SER A 3 5.75 22.18 16.78
C SER A 3 6.07 20.75 16.30
N PRO A 4 5.24 20.16 15.43
CA PRO A 4 5.50 18.81 14.96
C PRO A 4 6.83 18.78 14.19
N LEU A 5 7.69 17.84 14.58
CA LEU A 5 9.03 17.68 13.99
C LEU A 5 8.90 17.04 12.61
N ALA A 6 9.76 17.45 11.68
CA ALA A 6 9.84 16.85 10.36
C ALA A 6 10.18 15.34 10.46
N PRO A 7 9.57 14.48 9.65
CA PRO A 7 9.94 13.07 9.61
C PRO A 7 11.34 12.90 9.01
N ALA A 8 11.95 11.73 9.26
CA ALA A 8 13.18 11.35 8.59
C ALA A 8 12.97 11.25 7.06
N ALA A 9 14.03 11.54 6.31
CA ALA A 9 14.11 11.30 4.86
C ALA A 9 15.42 10.55 4.55
N PRO A 10 15.37 9.30 4.07
CA PRO A 10 14.16 8.50 3.89
C PRO A 10 13.42 8.23 5.21
N LEU A 11 12.12 8.01 5.13
CA LEU A 11 11.29 7.66 6.28
C LEU A 11 11.72 6.29 6.85
N PHE A 12 11.98 5.34 5.95
CA PHE A 12 12.43 4.00 6.32
C PHE A 12 13.29 3.37 5.21
N ARG A 13 14.34 2.66 5.62
CA ARG A 13 15.10 1.73 4.78
C ARG A 13 15.12 0.38 5.46
N ASP A 14 14.87 -0.67 4.69
CA ASP A 14 14.96 -2.04 5.18
C ASP A 14 16.42 -2.39 5.52
N PRO A 15 16.75 -2.67 6.78
CA PRO A 15 18.14 -3.00 7.16
C PRO A 15 18.59 -4.39 6.68
N VAL A 16 17.67 -5.25 6.25
CA VAL A 16 18.00 -6.63 5.84
C VAL A 16 18.32 -6.71 4.36
N HIS A 17 17.44 -6.19 3.50
CA HIS A 17 17.61 -6.28 2.06
C HIS A 17 17.78 -4.94 1.34
N ASP A 18 17.60 -3.80 2.02
CA ASP A 18 17.66 -2.45 1.45
C ASP A 18 16.70 -2.23 0.25
N GLY A 19 15.57 -2.95 0.28
CA GLY A 19 14.57 -2.97 -0.77
C GLY A 19 13.14 -2.86 -0.24
N ALA A 20 12.89 -1.91 0.67
CA ALA A 20 11.54 -1.65 1.17
C ALA A 20 10.67 -1.03 0.05
N ALA A 21 9.58 -1.69 -0.32
CA ALA A 21 8.65 -1.24 -1.35
C ALA A 21 7.19 -1.49 -0.94
N ASP A 22 6.25 -0.86 -1.64
CA ASP A 22 4.80 -1.07 -1.51
C ASP A 22 4.31 -0.99 -0.05
N PRO A 23 4.55 0.14 0.66
CA PRO A 23 4.27 0.24 2.08
C PRO A 23 2.77 0.33 2.36
N THR A 24 2.29 -0.35 3.39
CA THR A 24 0.96 -0.19 3.98
C THR A 24 1.08 0.06 5.47
N LEU A 25 0.36 1.07 5.97
CA LEU A 25 0.40 1.46 7.37
C LEU A 25 -0.91 1.13 8.07
N ILE A 26 -0.80 0.59 9.28
CA ILE A 26 -1.94 0.33 10.15
C ILE A 26 -1.56 0.58 11.60
N ARG A 27 -2.50 1.11 12.38
CA ARG A 27 -2.31 1.26 13.82
C ARG A 27 -2.68 -0.04 14.52
N ASP A 28 -1.78 -0.53 15.36
CA ASP A 28 -2.12 -1.62 16.26
C ASP A 28 -3.03 -1.11 17.38
N ARG A 29 -4.19 -1.73 17.54
CA ARG A 29 -5.20 -1.31 18.52
C ARG A 29 -4.84 -1.70 19.96
N GLU A 30 -4.00 -2.71 20.16
CA GLU A 30 -3.59 -3.13 21.50
C GLU A 30 -2.45 -2.25 22.04
N SER A 31 -1.33 -2.16 21.31
CA SER A 31 -0.18 -1.34 21.73
C SER A 31 -0.38 0.14 21.47
N GLY A 32 -1.15 0.49 20.43
CA GLY A 32 -1.30 1.85 19.95
C GLY A 32 -0.19 2.34 19.02
N ASP A 33 0.82 1.51 18.78
CA ASP A 33 1.92 1.79 17.86
C ASP A 33 1.46 1.73 16.40
N TRP A 34 2.17 2.44 15.53
CA TRP A 34 2.00 2.33 14.09
C TRP A 34 2.88 1.22 13.53
N TRP A 35 2.32 0.42 12.63
CA TRP A 35 2.99 -0.67 11.94
C TRP A 35 2.99 -0.38 10.44
N MET A 36 4.15 -0.55 9.82
CA MET A 36 4.37 -0.50 8.38
C MET A 36 4.70 -1.90 7.91
N PHE A 37 3.92 -2.40 6.98
CA PHE A 37 4.16 -3.62 6.24
C PHE A 37 4.65 -3.24 4.85
N TYR A 38 5.66 -3.95 4.34
CA TYR A 38 6.27 -3.61 3.06
C TYR A 38 6.78 -4.87 2.36
N THR A 39 6.81 -4.84 1.03
CA THR A 39 7.52 -5.82 0.23
C THR A 39 9.02 -5.73 0.53
N ALA A 40 9.62 -6.78 1.09
CA ALA A 40 11.06 -6.81 1.36
C ALA A 40 11.85 -7.34 0.14
N ARG A 41 11.98 -6.51 -0.91
CA ARG A 41 12.75 -6.86 -2.11
C ARG A 41 14.20 -7.12 -1.74
N ARG A 42 14.80 -8.17 -2.30
CA ARG A 42 16.16 -8.65 -1.97
C ARG A 42 17.25 -7.84 -2.67
N ALA A 43 17.21 -6.52 -2.51
CA ALA A 43 18.00 -5.56 -3.29
C ALA A 43 19.52 -5.65 -3.05
N ASN A 44 19.94 -6.26 -1.95
CA ASN A 44 21.34 -6.53 -1.65
C ASN A 44 21.90 -7.82 -2.28
N LEU A 45 21.09 -8.58 -3.03
CA LEU A 45 21.51 -9.81 -3.69
C LEU A 45 21.72 -9.60 -5.19
N THR A 46 22.78 -10.21 -5.73
CA THR A 46 22.93 -10.42 -7.17
C THR A 46 22.13 -11.66 -7.58
N THR A 47 21.19 -11.49 -8.51
CA THR A 47 20.29 -12.56 -8.97
C THR A 47 20.20 -12.54 -10.49
N GLU A 48 19.68 -13.62 -11.08
CA GLU A 48 19.33 -13.65 -12.49
C GLU A 48 18.05 -12.87 -12.73
N GLY A 49 18.05 -12.01 -13.76
CA GLY A 49 16.88 -11.24 -14.19
C GLY A 49 16.26 -10.44 -13.04
N VAL A 50 14.96 -10.67 -12.81
CA VAL A 50 14.18 -10.03 -11.74
C VAL A 50 14.12 -10.86 -10.47
N GLY A 51 14.95 -11.91 -10.33
CA GLY A 51 14.93 -12.80 -9.17
C GLY A 51 14.97 -12.07 -7.83
N TRP A 52 15.62 -10.92 -7.73
CA TRP A 52 15.71 -10.10 -6.52
C TRP A 52 14.35 -9.52 -6.04
N VAL A 53 13.35 -9.40 -6.92
CA VAL A 53 11.98 -9.04 -6.50
C VAL A 53 11.15 -10.25 -6.12
N HIS A 54 11.61 -11.47 -6.41
CA HIS A 54 10.95 -12.71 -6.01
C HIS A 54 11.56 -13.32 -4.76
N GLY A 55 10.89 -14.31 -4.19
CA GLY A 55 11.26 -14.90 -2.91
C GLY A 55 11.27 -13.86 -1.80
N THR A 56 10.36 -12.89 -1.85
CA THR A 56 10.23 -11.79 -0.88
C THR A 56 9.30 -12.19 0.25
N ASP A 57 9.63 -11.73 1.45
CA ASP A 57 8.74 -11.76 2.61
C ASP A 57 8.04 -10.39 2.75
N ILE A 58 7.02 -10.32 3.61
CA ILE A 58 6.47 -9.02 4.05
C ILE A 58 7.23 -8.57 5.30
N GLY A 59 8.04 -7.51 5.15
CA GLY A 59 8.77 -6.90 6.25
C GLY A 59 7.88 -6.03 7.13
N ILE A 60 8.29 -5.85 8.38
CA ILE A 60 7.58 -5.05 9.39
C ILE A 60 8.53 -4.01 9.98
N ALA A 61 8.06 -2.76 10.05
CA ALA A 61 8.64 -1.71 10.87
C ALA A 61 7.58 -1.08 11.76
N THR A 62 7.94 -0.65 12.96
CA THR A 62 7.00 -0.02 13.91
C THR A 62 7.46 1.36 14.35
N SER A 63 6.50 2.23 14.63
CA SER A 63 6.70 3.57 15.17
C SER A 63 5.88 3.77 16.44
N ALA A 64 6.56 4.11 17.53
CA ALA A 64 5.95 4.44 18.82
C ALA A 64 5.82 5.96 19.04
N ASP A 65 6.15 6.75 18.00
CA ASP A 65 6.24 8.21 18.08
C ASP A 65 5.41 8.90 16.99
N ASP A 66 4.24 8.33 16.70
CA ASP A 66 3.23 8.83 15.75
C ASP A 66 3.71 8.85 14.30
N GLY A 67 4.48 7.85 13.89
CA GLY A 67 4.96 7.66 12.51
C GLY A 67 6.23 8.44 12.16
N ARG A 68 6.88 9.11 13.12
CA ARG A 68 8.05 9.95 12.86
C ARG A 68 9.34 9.14 12.69
N THR A 69 9.54 8.11 13.50
CA THR A 69 10.67 7.19 13.41
C THR A 69 10.20 5.75 13.36
N TRP A 70 10.89 4.94 12.55
CA TRP A 70 10.50 3.57 12.25
C TRP A 70 11.62 2.61 12.59
N THR A 71 11.29 1.56 13.34
CA THR A 71 12.24 0.51 13.74
C THR A 71 11.82 -0.81 13.12
N TYR A 72 12.73 -1.48 12.42
CA TYR A 72 12.51 -2.82 11.88
C TYR A 72 12.16 -3.82 13.00
N ARG A 73 11.19 -4.71 12.73
CA ARG A 73 10.66 -5.70 13.68
C ARG A 73 10.68 -7.14 13.17
N GLY A 74 11.18 -7.38 11.97
CA GLY A 74 11.18 -8.71 11.38
C GLY A 74 10.25 -8.78 10.18
N ILE A 75 9.74 -9.98 9.93
CA ILE A 75 8.78 -10.27 8.85
C ILE A 75 7.48 -10.81 9.44
N ALA A 76 6.37 -10.62 8.72
CA ALA A 76 5.08 -11.24 9.05
C ALA A 76 5.21 -12.76 9.08
N GLN A 77 4.70 -13.38 10.15
CA GLN A 77 4.74 -14.83 10.34
C GLN A 77 3.42 -15.46 9.89
N GLY A 78 3.46 -16.72 9.43
CA GLY A 78 2.24 -17.47 9.09
C GLY A 78 1.63 -17.16 7.72
N LEU A 79 2.34 -16.43 6.85
CA LEU A 79 1.88 -16.17 5.48
C LEU A 79 1.98 -17.39 4.55
N ALA A 80 2.83 -18.36 4.87
CA ALA A 80 3.01 -19.59 4.09
C ALA A 80 1.69 -20.37 3.98
N HIS A 81 1.14 -20.48 2.77
CA HIS A 81 -0.04 -21.30 2.49
C HIS A 81 0.32 -22.70 1.96
N GLU A 82 1.52 -22.84 1.37
CA GLU A 82 2.05 -24.10 0.85
C GLU A 82 3.55 -24.23 1.14
N PRO A 83 4.13 -25.44 1.08
CA PRO A 83 5.55 -25.65 1.30
C PRO A 83 6.42 -24.98 0.22
N GLY A 84 7.48 -24.27 0.63
CA GLY A 84 8.48 -23.71 -0.30
C GLY A 84 8.91 -22.30 0.08
N ARG A 85 9.88 -21.76 -0.68
CA ARG A 85 10.18 -20.33 -0.66
C ARG A 85 9.38 -19.67 -1.76
N ASN A 86 8.32 -18.98 -1.35
CA ASN A 86 7.44 -18.27 -2.26
C ASN A 86 7.63 -16.75 -2.11
N THR A 87 6.89 -16.00 -2.90
CA THR A 87 7.02 -14.55 -3.03
C THR A 87 5.75 -13.86 -2.55
N TYR A 88 5.91 -12.81 -1.75
CA TYR A 88 4.81 -11.98 -1.25
C TYR A 88 5.08 -10.49 -1.54
N TRP A 89 4.09 -9.80 -2.10
CA TRP A 89 4.17 -8.38 -2.47
C TRP A 89 2.94 -7.58 -2.03
N ALA A 90 3.15 -6.27 -1.86
CA ALA A 90 2.13 -5.22 -1.78
C ALA A 90 0.94 -5.62 -0.88
N PRO A 91 1.19 -5.77 0.44
CA PRO A 91 0.13 -6.16 1.36
C PRO A 91 -0.85 -5.01 1.57
N GLU A 92 -2.15 -5.25 1.42
CA GLU A 92 -3.20 -4.37 1.93
C GLU A 92 -3.68 -4.88 3.29
N ILE A 93 -3.76 -4.00 4.29
CA ILE A 93 -4.11 -4.39 5.66
C ILE A 93 -5.14 -3.45 6.24
N LEU A 94 -6.25 -4.02 6.72
CA LEU A 94 -7.29 -3.30 7.43
C LEU A 94 -7.73 -4.00 8.70
N TRP A 95 -8.37 -3.24 9.59
CA TRP A 95 -9.03 -3.71 10.80
C TRP A 95 -10.55 -3.75 10.59
N HIS A 96 -11.16 -4.88 10.92
CA HIS A 96 -12.61 -5.03 10.98
C HIS A 96 -13.04 -6.03 12.06
N ASP A 97 -14.06 -5.68 12.82
CA ASP A 97 -14.75 -6.56 13.79
C ASP A 97 -13.84 -7.46 14.66
N GLY A 98 -12.78 -6.89 15.24
CA GLY A 98 -11.89 -7.64 16.14
C GLY A 98 -10.75 -8.40 15.45
N SER A 99 -10.60 -8.26 14.13
CA SER A 99 -9.55 -8.91 13.34
C SER A 99 -8.86 -7.94 12.39
N TYR A 100 -7.56 -8.14 12.21
CA TYR A 100 -6.85 -7.61 11.05
C TYR A 100 -7.04 -8.55 9.87
N HIS A 101 -7.17 -7.99 8.68
CA HIS A 101 -7.26 -8.69 7.41
C HIS A 101 -6.10 -8.22 6.54
N MET A 102 -5.38 -9.15 5.93
CA MET A 102 -4.36 -8.89 4.93
C MET A 102 -4.77 -9.50 3.60
N TYR A 103 -4.70 -8.69 2.54
CA TYR A 103 -4.76 -9.15 1.15
C TYR A 103 -3.38 -8.93 0.55
N VAL A 104 -2.68 -10.01 0.22
CA VAL A 104 -1.29 -9.97 -0.22
C VAL A 104 -1.13 -10.67 -1.56
N SER A 105 -0.36 -10.05 -2.45
CA SER A 105 -0.01 -10.64 -3.73
C SER A 105 0.95 -11.79 -3.53
N TYR A 106 0.74 -12.89 -4.22
CA TYR A 106 1.47 -14.14 -4.05
C TYR A 106 1.94 -14.68 -5.40
N VAL A 107 3.22 -15.06 -5.47
CA VAL A 107 3.79 -15.81 -6.60
C VAL A 107 4.42 -17.11 -6.08
N PRO A 108 4.07 -18.29 -6.63
CA PRO A 108 4.75 -19.53 -6.29
C PRO A 108 6.24 -19.48 -6.64
N GLY A 109 7.09 -19.87 -5.69
CA GLY A 109 8.52 -19.98 -5.91
C GLY A 109 9.27 -18.64 -6.01
N VAL A 110 10.43 -18.71 -6.68
CA VAL A 110 11.36 -17.59 -6.89
C VAL A 110 11.74 -17.53 -8.38
N PRO A 111 10.81 -17.13 -9.28
CA PRO A 111 11.12 -17.01 -10.69
C PRO A 111 12.17 -15.91 -10.93
N THR A 112 12.83 -15.98 -12.08
CA THR A 112 13.87 -15.03 -12.52
C THR A 112 13.38 -14.10 -13.64
N ASP A 113 12.14 -14.29 -14.09
CA ASP A 113 11.38 -13.46 -15.03
C ASP A 113 9.95 -13.23 -14.51
N TRP A 114 9.13 -12.54 -15.30
CA TRP A 114 7.74 -12.20 -14.93
C TRP A 114 6.71 -13.28 -15.33
N ASP A 115 7.17 -14.42 -15.88
CA ASP A 115 6.32 -15.48 -16.40
C ASP A 115 6.01 -16.55 -15.34
N ALA A 116 5.24 -16.14 -14.33
CA ALA A 116 4.73 -17.01 -13.29
C ALA A 116 3.27 -16.68 -13.00
N ASP A 117 2.54 -17.55 -12.32
CA ASP A 117 1.20 -17.22 -11.86
C ASP A 117 1.26 -16.30 -10.64
N ARG A 118 0.21 -15.54 -10.42
CA ARG A 118 0.06 -14.62 -9.29
C ARG A 118 -1.39 -14.46 -8.88
N HIS A 119 -1.59 -14.56 -7.57
CA HIS A 119 -2.89 -14.51 -6.95
C HIS A 119 -2.87 -13.55 -5.78
N ILE A 120 -4.04 -13.15 -5.32
CA ILE A 120 -4.19 -12.47 -4.04
C ILE A 120 -4.61 -13.51 -3.00
N LEU A 121 -3.93 -13.52 -1.86
CA LEU A 121 -4.26 -14.37 -0.71
C LEU A 121 -4.91 -13.53 0.39
N HIS A 122 -5.85 -14.14 1.12
CA HIS A 122 -6.44 -13.57 2.32
C HIS A 122 -5.85 -14.23 3.56
N HIS A 123 -5.38 -13.41 4.49
CA HIS A 123 -4.99 -13.81 5.83
C HIS A 123 -5.68 -12.97 6.89
N THR A 124 -5.85 -13.54 8.09
CA THR A 124 -6.32 -12.81 9.27
C THR A 124 -5.30 -12.83 10.40
N SER A 125 -5.33 -11.83 11.26
CA SER A 125 -4.48 -11.78 12.46
C SER A 125 -5.20 -11.06 13.60
N ARG A 126 -4.81 -11.37 14.84
CA ARG A 126 -5.24 -10.63 16.03
C ARG A 126 -4.15 -9.71 16.59
N ASP A 127 -2.91 -9.87 16.15
CA ASP A 127 -1.73 -9.25 16.75
C ASP A 127 -0.77 -8.62 15.72
N LEU A 128 -1.17 -8.57 14.44
CA LEU A 128 -0.39 -8.07 13.30
C LEU A 128 0.91 -8.83 13.01
N LEU A 129 1.29 -9.80 13.84
CA LEU A 129 2.55 -10.54 13.70
C LEU A 129 2.30 -11.96 13.18
N ASN A 130 1.32 -12.65 13.75
CA ASN A 130 0.97 -14.02 13.44
C ASN A 130 -0.29 -14.04 12.58
N TRP A 131 -0.12 -14.45 11.33
CA TRP A 131 -1.18 -14.48 10.34
C TRP A 131 -1.68 -15.91 10.14
N ARG A 132 -2.99 -16.03 9.96
CA ARG A 132 -3.69 -17.26 9.60
C ARG A 132 -4.14 -17.14 8.15
N PHE A 133 -3.71 -18.08 7.32
CA PHE A 133 -4.23 -18.22 5.96
C PHE A 133 -5.73 -18.55 5.99
N GLU A 134 -6.52 -17.84 5.18
CA GLU A 134 -7.95 -18.09 5.00
C GLU A 134 -8.25 -18.66 3.62
N SER A 135 -7.81 -17.97 2.55
CA SER A 135 -8.15 -18.37 1.17
C SER A 135 -7.19 -17.79 0.13
N VAL A 136 -7.19 -18.41 -1.05
CA VAL A 136 -6.77 -17.77 -2.30
C VAL A 136 -8.03 -17.13 -2.89
N LEU A 137 -7.99 -15.86 -3.29
CA LEU A 137 -9.18 -15.18 -3.81
C LEU A 137 -9.53 -15.68 -5.23
N GLU A 138 -10.81 -15.94 -5.45
CA GLU A 138 -11.37 -16.22 -6.77
C GLU A 138 -11.72 -14.90 -7.48
N LEU A 139 -10.73 -14.31 -8.17
CA LEU A 139 -10.87 -13.07 -8.94
C LEU A 139 -10.99 -13.35 -10.45
N SER A 140 -10.53 -12.43 -11.30
CA SER A 140 -10.61 -12.52 -12.76
C SER A 140 -9.64 -13.52 -13.39
N GLY A 141 -8.59 -13.95 -12.68
CA GLY A 141 -7.61 -14.91 -13.20
C GLY A 141 -6.38 -15.15 -12.30
N ASP A 142 -5.31 -15.66 -12.90
CA ASP A 142 -4.02 -16.04 -12.31
C ASP A 142 -2.91 -14.99 -12.54
N ARG A 143 -3.32 -13.76 -12.88
CA ARG A 143 -2.44 -12.62 -13.15
C ARG A 143 -2.91 -11.36 -12.40
N VAL A 144 -3.33 -11.52 -11.14
CA VAL A 144 -3.90 -10.45 -10.30
C VAL A 144 -3.02 -10.16 -9.07
N ILE A 145 -2.80 -8.88 -8.78
CA ILE A 145 -1.95 -8.39 -7.69
C ILE A 145 -2.46 -7.03 -7.15
N ASP A 146 -1.81 -6.53 -6.11
CA ASP A 146 -1.95 -5.16 -5.60
C ASP A 146 -3.37 -4.81 -5.16
N ALA A 147 -3.87 -5.56 -4.16
CA ALA A 147 -5.19 -5.29 -3.59
C ALA A 147 -5.22 -3.93 -2.86
N CYS A 148 -6.38 -3.28 -2.88
CA CYS A 148 -6.76 -2.23 -1.93
C CYS A 148 -8.23 -2.38 -1.60
N VAL A 149 -8.61 -2.24 -0.32
CA VAL A 149 -9.97 -2.50 0.15
C VAL A 149 -10.54 -1.30 0.89
N TRP A 150 -11.79 -0.96 0.58
CA TRP A 150 -12.52 0.13 1.23
C TRP A 150 -13.98 -0.27 1.54
N PRO A 151 -14.56 0.18 2.67
CA PRO A 151 -15.97 -0.08 2.97
C PRO A 151 -16.90 0.73 2.07
N LEU A 152 -18.02 0.13 1.67
CA LEU A 152 -19.09 0.78 0.92
C LEU A 152 -20.18 1.32 1.86
N PRO A 153 -20.97 2.34 1.44
CA PRO A 153 -22.01 2.94 2.28
C PRO A 153 -23.12 1.98 2.72
N ASP A 154 -23.30 0.86 2.02
CA ASP A 154 -24.27 -0.18 2.37
C ASP A 154 -23.74 -1.19 3.42
N GLY A 155 -22.51 -1.00 3.89
CA GLY A 155 -21.84 -1.87 4.87
C GLY A 155 -21.09 -3.05 4.25
N SER A 156 -21.13 -3.21 2.91
CA SER A 156 -20.28 -4.16 2.20
C SER A 156 -18.89 -3.56 1.93
N TRP A 157 -18.06 -4.27 1.18
CA TRP A 157 -16.67 -3.91 0.89
C TRP A 157 -16.41 -3.96 -0.60
N ARG A 158 -15.53 -3.08 -1.06
CA ARG A 158 -14.97 -3.13 -2.41
C ARG A 158 -13.46 -3.26 -2.36
N MET A 159 -12.94 -4.18 -3.15
CA MET A 159 -11.54 -4.30 -3.49
C MET A 159 -11.30 -3.67 -4.86
N TRP A 160 -10.17 -3.00 -5.02
CA TRP A 160 -9.55 -2.70 -6.30
C TRP A 160 -8.23 -3.46 -6.39
N HIS A 161 -7.91 -3.99 -7.57
CA HIS A 161 -6.66 -4.72 -7.78
C HIS A 161 -6.20 -4.57 -9.23
N LYS A 162 -4.91 -4.81 -9.47
CA LYS A 162 -4.37 -4.91 -10.82
C LYS A 162 -4.78 -6.25 -11.44
N ASP A 163 -5.15 -6.22 -12.72
CA ASP A 163 -5.26 -7.39 -13.57
C ASP A 163 -4.30 -7.22 -14.76
N GLU A 164 -3.23 -8.02 -14.78
CA GLU A 164 -2.23 -7.95 -15.83
C GLU A 164 -2.67 -8.63 -17.13
N ALA A 165 -3.47 -9.71 -17.02
CA ALA A 165 -3.99 -10.43 -18.18
C ALA A 165 -4.93 -9.54 -18.99
N ASP A 166 -5.62 -8.62 -18.32
CA ASP A 166 -6.47 -7.61 -18.94
C ASP A 166 -5.77 -6.26 -19.18
N GLY A 167 -4.47 -6.30 -19.51
CA GLY A 167 -3.71 -5.12 -19.95
C GLY A 167 -3.26 -4.20 -18.81
N ASN A 168 -3.00 -4.75 -17.62
CA ASN A 168 -2.63 -4.02 -16.41
C ASN A 168 -3.69 -2.98 -16.02
N ARG A 169 -4.96 -3.37 -16.03
CA ARG A 169 -6.07 -2.50 -15.65
C ARG A 169 -6.39 -2.65 -14.17
N ILE A 170 -6.99 -1.62 -13.58
CA ILE A 170 -7.55 -1.73 -12.24
C ILE A 170 -8.96 -2.32 -12.36
N HIS A 171 -9.14 -3.48 -11.78
CA HIS A 171 -10.41 -4.18 -11.63
C HIS A 171 -10.97 -3.97 -10.24
N ALA A 172 -12.25 -4.28 -10.06
CA ALA A 172 -12.91 -4.29 -8.77
C ALA A 172 -13.60 -5.61 -8.47
N ALA A 173 -13.76 -5.89 -7.17
CA ALA A 173 -14.57 -6.99 -6.65
C ALA A 173 -15.32 -6.51 -5.39
N ASP A 174 -16.56 -6.95 -5.21
CA ASP A 174 -17.34 -6.64 -3.99
C ASP A 174 -17.38 -7.84 -3.04
N SER A 175 -17.40 -7.58 -1.74
CA SER A 175 -17.55 -8.59 -0.70
C SER A 175 -18.55 -8.16 0.37
N PRO A 176 -19.47 -9.03 0.81
CA PRO A 176 -20.35 -8.74 1.93
C PRO A 176 -19.66 -8.88 3.29
N ASP A 177 -18.52 -9.58 3.36
CA ASP A 177 -17.97 -10.10 4.62
C ASP A 177 -16.45 -10.09 4.73
N LEU A 178 -15.73 -9.58 3.72
CA LEU A 178 -14.27 -9.65 3.55
C LEU A 178 -13.69 -11.05 3.21
N PHE A 179 -14.50 -12.11 3.21
CA PHE A 179 -14.04 -13.46 2.90
C PHE A 179 -14.42 -13.90 1.49
N THR A 180 -15.64 -13.57 1.06
CA THR A 180 -16.18 -13.97 -0.24
C THR A 180 -16.19 -12.78 -1.18
N TRP A 181 -15.53 -12.90 -2.33
CA TRP A 181 -15.39 -11.81 -3.30
C TRP A 181 -16.13 -12.13 -4.60
N ARG A 182 -16.84 -11.14 -5.14
CA ARG A 182 -17.51 -11.20 -6.45
C ARG A 182 -16.84 -10.21 -7.41
N PRO A 183 -16.12 -10.68 -8.44
CA PRO A 183 -15.53 -9.81 -9.45
C PRO A 183 -16.57 -8.96 -10.18
N LEU A 184 -16.23 -7.69 -10.43
CA LEU A 184 -17.04 -6.74 -11.18
C LEU A 184 -16.45 -6.40 -12.56
N GLY A 185 -15.15 -6.65 -12.76
CA GLY A 185 -14.41 -6.25 -13.95
C GLY A 185 -13.69 -4.90 -13.77
N ARG A 186 -13.34 -4.26 -14.89
CA ARG A 186 -12.59 -2.98 -14.91
C ARG A 186 -13.30 -1.89 -14.11
N ALA A 187 -12.60 -1.32 -13.13
CA ALA A 187 -12.98 -0.09 -12.46
C ALA A 187 -12.39 1.14 -13.15
N LEU A 188 -11.17 1.01 -13.68
CA LEU A 188 -10.47 2.05 -14.45
C LEU A 188 -9.97 1.44 -15.77
N ASP A 189 -10.33 2.07 -16.90
CA ASP A 189 -9.99 1.58 -18.25
C ASP A 189 -9.22 2.59 -19.11
N ASP A 190 -8.73 3.66 -18.51
CA ASP A 190 -8.08 4.74 -19.24
C ASP A 190 -6.62 4.43 -19.59
N GLN A 191 -5.88 3.69 -18.76
CA GLN A 191 -4.52 3.25 -19.08
C GLN A 191 -4.03 2.07 -18.21
N ALA A 192 -2.84 1.56 -18.57
CA ALA A 192 -2.13 0.54 -17.79
C ALA A 192 -1.54 1.16 -16.52
N GLN A 193 -1.70 0.48 -15.38
CA GLN A 193 -1.30 0.94 -14.05
C GLN A 193 -1.38 -0.20 -13.02
N GLU A 194 -0.94 0.07 -11.79
CA GLU A 194 -0.92 -0.86 -10.66
C GLU A 194 -1.07 -0.12 -9.31
N GLY A 195 -0.94 -0.85 -8.20
CA GLY A 195 -0.94 -0.28 -6.85
C GLY A 195 -2.07 0.69 -6.53
N PRO A 196 -3.36 0.32 -6.72
CA PRO A 196 -4.45 1.17 -6.31
C PRO A 196 -4.40 1.39 -4.80
N ASN A 197 -4.65 2.62 -4.35
CA ASN A 197 -4.86 2.94 -2.94
C ASN A 197 -6.01 3.94 -2.82
N VAL A 198 -7.04 3.58 -2.06
CA VAL A 198 -8.26 4.36 -1.85
C VAL A 198 -8.31 4.93 -0.45
N PHE A 199 -8.68 6.21 -0.35
CA PHE A 199 -8.90 6.90 0.92
C PHE A 199 -9.94 8.04 0.80
N SER A 200 -10.57 8.42 1.91
CA SER A 200 -11.50 9.55 1.97
C SER A 200 -10.83 10.80 2.54
N HIS A 201 -10.96 11.95 1.86
CA HIS A 201 -10.35 13.21 2.31
C HIS A 201 -11.11 14.43 1.74
N HIS A 202 -11.40 15.43 2.58
CA HIS A 202 -12.19 16.63 2.25
C HIS A 202 -13.53 16.33 1.53
N GLY A 203 -14.25 15.30 2.00
CA GLY A 203 -15.60 14.97 1.50
C GLY A 203 -15.66 14.23 0.17
N SER A 204 -14.52 13.82 -0.39
CA SER A 204 -14.46 12.94 -1.56
C SER A 204 -13.61 11.70 -1.28
N TYR A 205 -13.80 10.68 -2.11
CA TYR A 205 -12.89 9.55 -2.21
C TYR A 205 -11.84 9.82 -3.27
N TRP A 206 -10.64 9.38 -2.98
CA TRP A 206 -9.47 9.50 -3.84
C TRP A 206 -8.90 8.12 -4.06
N MET A 207 -8.49 7.84 -5.30
CA MET A 207 -7.68 6.68 -5.63
C MET A 207 -6.38 7.17 -6.24
N VAL A 208 -5.27 6.63 -5.74
CA VAL A 208 -3.93 6.82 -6.30
C VAL A 208 -3.45 5.50 -6.87
N THR A 209 -2.83 5.52 -8.05
CA THR A 209 -2.29 4.31 -8.73
C THR A 209 -0.92 4.61 -9.31
N ASP A 210 -0.03 3.62 -9.35
CA ASP A 210 1.28 3.73 -10.01
C ASP A 210 1.14 3.38 -11.50
N PHE A 211 1.65 4.24 -12.38
CA PHE A 211 1.70 3.98 -13.83
C PHE A 211 3.12 3.95 -14.37
N TRP A 212 4.09 3.67 -13.50
CA TRP A 212 5.53 3.60 -13.76
C TRP A 212 6.16 4.91 -14.25
N SER A 213 5.45 6.03 -14.05
CA SER A 213 5.91 7.37 -14.40
C SER A 213 5.35 8.42 -13.43
N GLY A 214 5.25 8.04 -12.15
CA GLY A 214 4.54 8.77 -11.10
C GLY A 214 3.22 8.10 -10.75
N LEU A 215 2.36 8.82 -10.04
CA LEU A 215 1.11 8.31 -9.52
C LEU A 215 -0.08 9.04 -10.13
N LEU A 216 -1.00 8.32 -10.77
CA LEU A 216 -2.26 8.90 -11.22
C LEU A 216 -3.16 9.17 -10.02
N VAL A 217 -4.12 10.07 -10.21
CA VAL A 217 -5.11 10.41 -9.19
C VAL A 217 -6.48 10.38 -9.81
N TYR A 218 -7.40 9.73 -9.12
CA TYR A 218 -8.82 9.70 -9.45
C TYR A 218 -9.63 10.19 -8.26
N ARG A 219 -10.69 10.93 -8.54
CA ARG A 219 -11.67 11.38 -7.55
C ARG A 219 -13.00 10.67 -7.78
N SER A 220 -13.67 10.29 -6.71
CA SER A 220 -15.02 9.72 -6.72
C SER A 220 -15.85 10.28 -5.58
N ASP A 221 -17.16 10.36 -5.80
CA ASP A 221 -18.14 10.68 -4.76
C ASP A 221 -18.93 9.42 -4.32
N ASP A 222 -18.79 8.29 -5.03
CA ASP A 222 -19.62 7.08 -4.87
C ASP A 222 -18.84 5.74 -4.87
N LEU A 223 -17.50 5.79 -4.91
CA LEU A 223 -16.59 4.62 -4.98
C LEU A 223 -16.79 3.73 -6.22
N THR A 224 -17.51 4.21 -7.23
CA THR A 224 -17.82 3.45 -8.45
C THR A 224 -17.40 4.22 -9.69
N SER A 225 -17.77 5.49 -9.75
CA SER A 225 -17.47 6.41 -10.82
C SER A 225 -16.23 7.21 -10.46
N TRP A 226 -15.20 7.12 -11.29
CA TRP A 226 -13.91 7.76 -11.04
C TRP A 226 -13.59 8.79 -12.13
N VAL A 227 -13.23 10.00 -11.70
CA VAL A 227 -12.78 11.08 -12.59
C VAL A 227 -11.28 11.27 -12.39
N ARG A 228 -10.51 11.01 -13.45
CA ARG A 228 -9.06 11.20 -13.44
C ARG A 228 -8.68 12.68 -13.40
N GLN A 229 -7.65 13.01 -12.62
CA GLN A 229 -6.93 14.28 -12.72
C GLN A 229 -5.90 14.23 -13.84
N ASP A 230 -5.69 15.36 -14.52
CA ASP A 230 -4.77 15.42 -15.67
C ASP A 230 -3.31 15.15 -15.29
N GLU A 231 -2.88 15.71 -14.14
CA GLU A 231 -1.48 15.70 -13.73
C GLU A 231 -1.23 14.60 -12.69
N PRO A 232 -0.25 13.71 -12.91
CA PRO A 232 0.17 12.74 -11.93
C PRO A 232 0.94 13.39 -10.77
N LEU A 233 0.87 12.77 -9.59
CA LEU A 233 1.76 13.08 -8.48
C LEU A 233 3.12 12.43 -8.72
N LEU A 234 4.18 13.01 -8.17
CA LEU A 234 5.51 12.37 -8.08
C LEU A 234 6.13 11.89 -9.41
N ALA A 235 5.74 12.45 -10.55
CA ALA A 235 6.28 12.10 -11.88
C ALA A 235 7.70 12.63 -12.17
N GLY A 236 8.27 13.43 -11.27
CA GLY A 236 9.64 13.97 -11.38
C GLY A 236 10.56 13.46 -10.28
N ARG A 237 11.75 14.06 -10.13
CA ARG A 237 12.68 13.81 -9.01
C ARG A 237 12.42 14.78 -7.86
N GLY A 238 12.56 14.31 -6.62
CA GLY A 238 12.51 15.14 -5.42
C GLY A 238 13.89 15.67 -5.05
N SER A 239 13.93 16.44 -3.95
CA SER A 239 15.15 17.06 -3.42
C SER A 239 15.63 16.47 -2.09
N ARG A 240 14.78 15.68 -1.42
CA ARG A 240 15.10 15.08 -0.13
C ARG A 240 15.99 13.84 -0.30
N PRO A 241 16.83 13.51 0.69
CA PRO A 241 17.67 12.31 0.62
C PRO A 241 16.86 11.04 0.37
N GLY A 242 17.25 10.30 -0.68
CA GLY A 242 16.58 9.08 -1.11
C GLY A 242 15.26 9.31 -1.87
N ASP A 243 14.85 10.55 -2.15
CA ASP A 243 13.63 10.89 -2.88
C ASP A 243 13.95 11.44 -4.29
N GLU A 244 15.17 11.20 -4.77
CA GLU A 244 15.68 11.79 -6.01
C GLU A 244 15.30 10.97 -7.26
N ALA A 245 14.09 10.40 -7.27
CA ALA A 245 13.49 9.64 -8.36
C ALA A 245 11.97 9.89 -8.40
N ILE A 246 11.27 9.24 -9.34
CA ILE A 246 9.81 9.20 -9.34
C ILE A 246 9.29 8.41 -8.13
N GLY A 247 8.08 8.74 -7.70
CA GLY A 247 7.37 7.97 -6.68
C GLY A 247 6.64 6.78 -7.29
N HIS A 248 6.63 5.67 -6.56
CA HIS A 248 5.97 4.42 -6.92
C HIS A 248 4.90 4.03 -5.89
N HIS A 249 4.22 2.90 -6.11
CA HIS A 249 3.16 2.29 -5.28
C HIS A 249 3.06 2.90 -3.87
N ALA A 250 1.93 3.55 -3.61
CA ALA A 250 1.78 4.43 -2.47
C ALA A 250 0.57 4.08 -1.60
N PHE A 251 0.65 4.45 -0.34
CA PHE A 251 -0.40 4.37 0.65
C PHE A 251 -0.73 5.77 1.16
N ALA A 252 -1.97 6.20 0.96
CA ALA A 252 -2.46 7.47 1.46
C ALA A 252 -3.26 7.26 2.75
N LEU A 253 -3.08 8.18 3.69
CA LEU A 253 -3.71 8.13 5.00
C LEU A 253 -4.22 9.50 5.42
N SER A 254 -5.53 9.60 5.61
CA SER A 254 -6.16 10.76 6.22
C SER A 254 -5.87 10.84 7.72
N GLN A 255 -5.65 12.06 8.19
CA GLN A 255 -5.38 12.45 9.58
C GLN A 255 -6.22 13.68 9.92
N GLY A 256 -7.55 13.52 9.85
CA GLY A 256 -8.51 14.62 10.01
C GLY A 256 -8.48 15.54 8.79
N ASP A 257 -8.19 16.81 9.01
CA ASP A 257 -8.07 17.81 7.94
C ASP A 257 -6.76 17.68 7.13
N ASP A 258 -5.78 16.96 7.68
CA ASP A 258 -4.50 16.64 7.05
C ASP A 258 -4.56 15.25 6.36
N ALA A 259 -3.67 15.01 5.41
CA ALA A 259 -3.42 13.67 4.88
C ALA A 259 -1.95 13.52 4.49
N TYR A 260 -1.47 12.28 4.48
CA TYR A 260 -0.09 11.95 4.13
C TYR A 260 -0.04 10.84 3.09
N LEU A 261 0.93 10.92 2.20
CA LEU A 261 1.25 9.89 1.22
C LEU A 261 2.56 9.21 1.64
N PHE A 262 2.52 7.90 1.77
CA PHE A 262 3.68 7.04 2.00
C PHE A 262 3.97 6.28 0.71
N TYR A 263 5.17 6.39 0.18
CA TYR A 263 5.50 5.83 -1.13
C TYR A 263 6.94 5.36 -1.13
N PHE A 264 7.32 4.48 -2.05
CA PHE A 264 8.72 4.13 -2.22
C PHE A 264 9.31 4.80 -3.47
N THR A 265 10.63 4.94 -3.45
CA THR A 265 11.44 5.39 -4.58
C THR A 265 12.59 4.43 -4.79
N HIS A 266 13.20 4.47 -5.97
CA HIS A 266 14.49 3.83 -6.24
C HIS A 266 15.61 4.88 -6.21
N PRO A 267 16.46 4.92 -5.16
CA PRO A 267 17.71 5.66 -5.20
C PRO A 267 18.58 5.20 -6.39
N ALA A 268 19.58 6.01 -6.74
CA ALA A 268 20.28 6.02 -8.04
C ALA A 268 20.74 4.70 -8.69
N ASP A 269 20.74 3.55 -8.01
CA ASP A 269 21.11 2.26 -8.59
C ASP A 269 19.95 1.37 -9.04
N GLY A 270 18.69 1.81 -8.87
CA GLY A 270 17.52 1.20 -9.50
C GLY A 270 17.04 -0.12 -8.88
N GLN A 271 17.81 -0.73 -7.97
CA GLN A 271 17.43 -1.97 -7.27
C GLN A 271 17.03 -1.68 -5.83
N ARG A 272 17.82 -0.87 -5.13
CA ARG A 272 17.49 -0.46 -3.76
C ARG A 272 16.24 0.39 -3.76
N SER A 273 15.52 0.35 -2.65
CA SER A 273 14.36 1.21 -2.46
C SER A 273 14.24 1.66 -1.01
N CYS A 274 13.59 2.80 -0.83
CA CYS A 274 13.31 3.35 0.48
C CYS A 274 11.92 3.98 0.51
N VAL A 275 11.31 3.98 1.68
CA VAL A 275 9.99 4.59 1.90
C VAL A 275 10.20 6.07 2.25
N GLN A 276 9.36 6.91 1.68
CA GLN A 276 9.26 8.35 1.88
C GLN A 276 7.85 8.69 2.37
N ALA A 277 7.69 9.87 2.99
CA ALA A 277 6.40 10.45 3.33
C ALA A 277 6.26 11.86 2.76
N ALA A 278 5.08 12.27 2.34
CA ALA A 278 4.80 13.63 1.88
C ALA A 278 3.41 14.08 2.31
N PRO A 279 3.17 15.38 2.53
CA PRO A 279 1.84 15.89 2.82
C PRO A 279 0.98 15.86 1.54
N LEU A 280 -0.28 15.46 1.71
CA LEU A 280 -1.33 15.60 0.72
C LEU A 280 -2.20 16.80 1.08
N THR A 281 -2.58 17.57 0.07
CA THR A 281 -3.53 18.68 0.21
C THR A 281 -4.53 18.65 -0.92
N VAL A 282 -5.72 19.23 -0.70
CA VAL A 282 -6.70 19.47 -1.77
C VAL A 282 -6.70 20.97 -2.09
N ARG A 283 -6.43 21.32 -3.34
CA ARG A 283 -6.44 22.71 -3.85
C ARG A 283 -7.27 22.77 -5.11
N ASP A 284 -8.27 23.65 -5.11
CA ASP A 284 -9.20 23.82 -6.24
C ASP A 284 -9.82 22.49 -6.73
N GLY A 285 -10.16 21.62 -5.78
CA GLY A 285 -10.74 20.30 -6.06
C GLY A 285 -9.75 19.26 -6.61
N ARG A 286 -8.44 19.52 -6.53
CA ARG A 286 -7.37 18.61 -6.97
C ARG A 286 -6.52 18.15 -5.79
N LEU A 287 -6.21 16.86 -5.72
CA LEU A 287 -5.20 16.32 -4.81
C LEU A 287 -3.81 16.75 -5.28
N CYS A 288 -3.03 17.28 -4.36
CA CYS A 288 -1.66 17.76 -4.57
C CYS A 288 -0.72 17.13 -3.55
N CYS A 289 0.51 16.82 -3.97
CA CYS A 289 1.55 16.26 -3.12
C CYS A 289 2.78 17.16 -3.17
N GLU A 290 3.08 17.83 -2.06
CA GLU A 290 4.23 18.73 -1.93
C GLU A 290 5.39 18.01 -1.23
N ARG A 291 5.97 16.99 -1.86
CA ARG A 291 6.99 16.14 -1.22
C ARG A 291 8.23 16.89 -0.71
N ASP A 292 8.58 18.02 -1.33
CA ASP A 292 9.76 18.81 -0.94
C ASP A 292 9.45 19.88 0.12
N ALA A 293 8.17 20.04 0.50
CA ALA A 293 7.79 20.97 1.55
C ALA A 293 8.26 20.48 2.92
N ALA A 294 8.60 21.42 3.80
CA ALA A 294 8.74 21.12 5.21
C ALA A 294 7.34 20.87 5.81
N PHE A 295 7.16 19.74 6.48
CA PHE A 295 5.92 19.39 7.15
C PHE A 295 6.23 18.63 8.45
N GLY A 296 5.31 18.69 9.39
CA GLY A 296 5.34 17.84 10.57
C GLY A 296 4.54 16.57 10.30
N LEU A 297 5.02 15.42 10.78
CA LEU A 297 4.28 14.15 10.71
C LEU A 297 3.81 13.75 12.11
N SER A 298 2.52 13.49 12.25
CA SER A 298 1.93 12.94 13.47
C SER A 298 0.67 12.16 13.11
N LEU A 299 0.76 10.85 13.21
CA LEU A 299 -0.33 9.91 12.96
C LEU A 299 -1.08 9.62 14.26
N ARG A 300 -2.31 10.13 14.39
CA ARG A 300 -3.09 10.09 15.62
C ARG A 300 -4.32 9.20 15.49
N ALA A 301 -4.55 8.37 16.51
CA ALA A 301 -5.70 7.46 16.55
C ALA A 301 -7.05 8.18 16.37
N ASP A 302 -7.22 9.32 17.05
CA ASP A 302 -8.46 10.13 17.04
C ASP A 302 -8.73 10.85 15.72
N ARG A 303 -7.83 10.71 14.75
CA ARG A 303 -7.93 11.29 13.39
C ARG A 303 -7.82 10.24 12.28
N THR A 304 -7.59 8.99 12.66
CA THR A 304 -7.36 7.87 11.76
C THR A 304 -8.67 7.12 11.53
N PRO A 305 -9.00 6.72 10.28
CA PRO A 305 -10.15 5.87 10.00
C PRO A 305 -10.09 4.53 10.75
N ALA A 306 -11.25 4.03 11.16
CA ALA A 306 -11.38 2.80 11.95
C ALA A 306 -10.83 1.58 11.20
N LEU A 307 -10.96 1.56 9.86
CA LEU A 307 -10.38 0.51 9.02
C LEU A 307 -8.84 0.47 9.09
N ARG A 308 -8.18 1.57 9.51
CA ARG A 308 -6.73 1.65 9.69
C ARG A 308 -6.31 1.60 11.16
N GLY A 309 -7.20 1.10 12.03
CA GLY A 309 -6.95 0.93 13.48
C GLY A 309 -7.12 2.19 14.32
N GLY A 310 -7.72 3.24 13.75
CA GLY A 310 -8.07 4.47 14.44
C GLY A 310 -9.47 4.49 15.06
N ASP A 311 -9.91 5.69 15.43
CA ASP A 311 -11.17 5.93 16.14
C ASP A 311 -12.20 6.71 15.30
N VAL A 312 -11.84 7.18 14.11
CA VAL A 312 -12.75 7.91 13.21
C VAL A 312 -13.55 6.90 12.37
N PRO A 313 -14.88 7.03 12.24
CA PRO A 313 -15.64 6.19 11.32
C PRO A 313 -15.06 6.25 9.90
N SER A 314 -14.91 5.07 9.29
CA SER A 314 -14.42 4.89 7.92
C SER A 314 -15.39 5.42 6.87
#